data_AF-A0A2G6PJT6-F1
#
_entry.id   AF-A0A2G6PJT6-F1
#
_cell.length_a   1.000
_cell.length_b   1.000
_cell.length_c   1.000
_cell.angle_alpha   90.00
_cell.angle_beta   90.00
_cell.angle_gamma   90.00
#
_symmetry.space_group_name_H-M   'P 1'
#
loop_
_entity.id
_entity.type
_entity.pdbx_description
1 polymer ?
#
loop_
_entity_poly.entity_id
_entity_poly.type
_entity_poly.pdbx_seq_one_letter_code
_entity_poly.pdbx_strand_id
1 'polypeptide(L)'
;MMMWVAAFGGVMRSMNAFEPISSLVRRISGSVKQLMFWNATLSIFGNMALADEMAQIVTIGPIIKELVEENVEGSEEDLYTLKLRNATFGDAMGVFGSQLIPWHVYIAFYVGIVSIVYPLYKFQPMDIIRYNFIAMVAVVSMLTLTLTGLDRFIPLFALPAEPKVKLRKSDK
;
A
#
# COMPACT_ATOMS: atom_id res chain seq x y z
N MET A 1 6.79 20.06 -5.41
CA MET A 1 6.80 19.04 -4.34
C MET A 1 7.45 17.72 -4.78
N MET A 2 7.03 17.08 -5.88
CA MET A 2 7.46 15.72 -6.25
C MET A 2 8.98 15.47 -6.33
N MET A 3 9.76 16.38 -6.91
CA MET A 3 11.23 16.20 -6.97
C MET A 3 11.89 16.19 -5.58
N TRP A 4 11.35 16.97 -4.62
CA TRP A 4 11.85 17.00 -3.25
C TRP A 4 11.55 15.70 -2.50
N VAL A 5 10.35 15.15 -2.67
CA VAL A 5 9.98 13.87 -2.06
C VAL A 5 10.81 12.74 -2.66
N ALA A 6 11.07 12.75 -3.98
CA ALA A 6 11.91 11.74 -4.63
C ALA A 6 13.36 11.79 -4.16
N ALA A 7 13.93 12.99 -4.02
CA ALA A 7 15.25 13.18 -3.44
C ALA A 7 15.29 12.71 -1.97
N PHE A 8 14.26 13.03 -1.18
CA PHE A 8 14.15 12.60 0.21
C PHE A 8 14.04 11.07 0.35
N GLY A 9 13.24 10.42 -0.50
CA GLY A 9 13.17 8.96 -0.59
C GLY A 9 14.51 8.31 -0.91
N GLY A 10 15.28 8.90 -1.84
CA GLY A 10 16.64 8.45 -2.17
C GLY A 10 17.62 8.61 -1.00
N VAL A 11 17.58 9.74 -0.29
CA VAL A 11 18.43 10.01 0.88
C VAL A 11 18.08 9.08 2.05
N MET A 12 16.79 8.90 2.34
CA MET A 12 16.34 7.99 3.40
C MET A 12 16.79 6.55 3.16
N ARG A 13 16.78 6.12 1.88
CA ARG A 13 17.33 4.82 1.48
C ARG A 13 18.83 4.74 1.74
N SER A 14 19.62 5.76 1.38
CA SER A 14 21.07 5.75 1.65
C SER A 14 21.44 5.73 3.14
N MET A 15 20.51 6.14 4.00
CA MET A 15 20.69 6.16 5.45
C MET A 15 20.15 4.92 6.16
N ASN A 16 19.65 3.91 5.43
CA ASN A 16 18.93 2.76 6.00
C ASN A 16 17.80 3.19 6.96
N ALA A 17 17.17 4.34 6.73
CA ALA A 17 16.23 4.94 7.67
C ALA A 17 15.00 4.05 7.93
N PHE A 18 14.73 3.10 7.04
CA PHE A 18 13.56 2.23 7.06
C PHE A 18 13.84 0.83 7.65
N GLU A 19 15.07 0.54 8.07
CA GLU A 19 15.44 -0.71 8.72
C GLU A 19 14.57 -1.06 9.95
N PRO A 20 14.17 -0.09 10.82
CA PRO A 20 13.25 -0.38 11.93
C PRO A 20 11.87 -0.84 11.45
N ILE A 21 11.34 -0.24 10.38
CA ILE A 21 10.04 -0.61 9.82
C ILE A 21 10.14 -1.97 9.12
N SER A 22 11.21 -2.16 8.35
CA SER A 22 11.48 -3.42 7.63
C SER A 22 11.60 -4.59 8.60
N SER A 23 12.37 -4.43 9.68
CA SER A 23 12.54 -5.46 10.71
C SER A 23 11.24 -5.75 11.48
N LEU A 24 10.42 -4.72 11.76
CA LEU A 24 9.10 -4.92 12.37
C LEU A 24 8.18 -5.72 11.46
N VAL A 25 8.02 -5.31 10.20
CA VAL A 25 7.17 -5.99 9.21
C VAL A 25 7.64 -7.43 9.00
N ARG A 26 8.95 -7.66 8.94
CA ARG A 26 9.51 -9.01 8.84
C ARG A 26 9.16 -9.86 10.06
N ARG A 27 9.31 -9.34 11.28
CA ARG A 27 9.04 -10.08 12.52
C ARG A 27 7.58 -10.51 12.66
N ILE A 28 6.65 -9.67 12.19
CA ILE A 28 5.21 -9.98 12.22
C ILE A 28 4.76 -10.85 11.03
N SER A 29 5.62 -11.04 10.03
CA SER A 29 5.33 -11.83 8.83
C SER A 29 5.86 -13.26 8.98
N GLY A 30 4.95 -14.23 9.12
CA GLY A 30 5.29 -15.66 9.15
C GLY A 30 5.26 -16.35 7.78
N SER A 31 4.76 -15.67 6.74
CA SER A 31 4.66 -16.16 5.36
C SER A 31 4.79 -15.01 4.35
N VAL A 32 5.08 -15.32 3.09
CA VAL A 32 5.16 -14.34 2.01
C VAL A 32 3.83 -13.61 1.85
N LYS A 33 2.69 -14.31 1.98
CA LYS A 33 1.36 -13.68 1.91
C LYS A 33 1.12 -12.66 3.03
N GLN A 34 1.53 -12.98 4.25
CA GLN A 34 1.44 -12.02 5.35
C GLN A 34 2.34 -10.82 5.12
N LEU A 35 3.55 -11.00 4.59
CA LEU A 35 4.44 -9.90 4.21
C LEU A 35 3.78 -9.00 3.16
N MET A 36 3.17 -9.57 2.13
CA MET A 36 2.44 -8.83 1.11
C MET A 36 1.24 -8.06 1.69
N PHE A 37 0.49 -8.68 2.61
CA PHE A 37 -0.59 -8.00 3.33
C PHE A 37 -0.08 -6.82 4.17
N TRP A 38 1.03 -6.99 4.88
CA TRP A 38 1.63 -5.92 5.66
C TRP A 38 2.19 -4.79 4.80
N ASN A 39 2.71 -5.09 3.60
CA ASN A 39 3.10 -4.07 2.64
C ASN A 39 1.92 -3.21 2.20
N ALA A 40 0.79 -3.82 1.84
CA ALA A 40 -0.42 -3.08 1.50
C ALA A 40 -0.92 -2.22 2.66
N THR A 41 -0.89 -2.78 3.87
CA THR A 41 -1.29 -2.08 5.10
C THR A 41 -0.36 -0.89 5.40
N LEU A 42 0.95 -1.06 5.20
CA LEU A 42 1.95 0.00 5.36
C LEU A 42 1.70 1.14 4.36
N SER A 43 1.29 0.83 3.13
CA SER A 43 0.90 1.84 2.14
C SER A 43 -0.31 2.66 2.62
N ILE A 44 -1.34 2.03 3.19
CA ILE A 44 -2.49 2.76 3.76
C ILE A 44 -2.05 3.64 4.94
N PHE A 45 -1.27 3.11 5.87
CA PHE A 45 -0.81 3.89 7.03
C PHE A 45 0.09 5.06 6.63
N GLY A 46 1.00 4.85 5.66
CA GLY A 46 1.78 5.94 5.09
C GLY A 46 0.91 7.00 4.46
N ASN A 47 -0.18 6.60 3.81
CA ASN A 47 -1.14 7.52 3.23
C ASN A 47 -1.92 8.30 4.30
N MET A 48 -2.32 7.64 5.38
CA MET A 48 -2.95 8.29 6.53
C MET A 48 -2.04 9.31 7.20
N ALA A 49 -0.75 9.01 7.29
CA ALA A 49 0.24 9.86 7.94
C ALA A 49 0.65 11.07 7.07
N LEU A 50 0.82 10.87 5.76
CA LEU A 50 1.29 11.90 4.84
C LEU A 50 0.14 12.69 4.21
N ALA A 51 -1.09 12.15 4.23
CA ALA A 51 -2.30 12.73 3.67
C ALA A 51 -2.20 13.13 2.18
N ASP A 52 -1.25 12.52 1.46
CA ASP A 52 -0.94 12.77 0.05
C ASP A 52 -0.42 11.47 -0.58
N GLU A 53 -1.02 11.06 -1.71
CA GLU A 53 -0.74 9.78 -2.36
C GLU A 53 0.65 9.76 -2.99
N MET A 54 1.12 10.89 -3.53
CA MET A 54 2.44 10.96 -4.15
C MET A 54 3.53 10.95 -3.08
N ALA A 55 3.30 11.63 -1.95
CA ALA A 55 4.18 11.56 -0.79
C ALA A 55 4.28 10.12 -0.26
N GLN A 56 3.15 9.43 -0.19
CA GLN A 56 3.10 8.03 0.22
C GLN A 56 3.83 7.11 -0.77
N ILE A 57 3.56 7.19 -2.06
CA ILE A 57 4.19 6.32 -3.08
C ILE A 57 5.71 6.47 -3.06
N VAL A 58 6.21 7.70 -2.97
CA VAL A 58 7.65 7.97 -3.02
C VAL A 58 8.36 7.61 -1.71
N THR A 59 7.66 7.68 -0.58
CA THR A 59 8.25 7.32 0.73
C THR A 59 8.13 5.83 1.01
N ILE A 60 6.94 5.26 0.87
CA ILE A 60 6.63 3.87 1.24
C ILE A 60 6.92 2.89 0.10
N GLY A 61 6.78 3.30 -1.16
CA GLY A 61 7.04 2.45 -2.33
C GLY A 61 8.43 1.82 -2.32
N PRO A 62 9.52 2.57 -2.06
CA PRO A 62 10.85 1.99 -1.89
C PRO A 62 10.93 0.98 -0.74
N ILE A 63 10.28 1.25 0.39
CA ILE A 63 10.30 0.39 1.59
C ILE A 63 9.66 -0.96 1.29
N ILE A 64 8.44 -0.95 0.74
CA ILE A 64 7.73 -2.20 0.45
C ILE A 64 8.50 -3.01 -0.60
N LYS A 65 9.12 -2.34 -1.57
CA LYS A 65 9.94 -2.99 -2.60
C LYS A 65 11.14 -3.70 -1.98
N GLU A 66 11.90 -2.99 -1.14
CA GLU A 66 13.07 -3.52 -0.44
C GLU A 66 12.70 -4.69 0.47
N LEU A 67 11.57 -4.58 1.18
CA LEU A 67 11.00 -5.67 1.98
C LEU A 67 10.81 -6.97 1.20
N VAL A 68 10.31 -6.91 -0.04
CA VAL A 68 10.15 -8.10 -0.89
C VAL A 68 11.49 -8.58 -1.44
N GLU A 69 12.33 -7.67 -1.95
CA GLU A 69 13.60 -8.01 -2.60
C GLU A 69 14.61 -8.64 -1.62
N GLU A 70 14.65 -8.16 -0.38
CA GLU A 70 15.61 -8.62 0.63
C GLU A 70 15.10 -9.81 1.45
N ASN A 71 13.78 -9.96 1.63
CA ASN A 71 13.23 -10.96 2.55
C ASN A 71 12.51 -12.12 1.86
N VAL A 72 12.38 -12.14 0.53
CA VAL A 72 11.78 -13.25 -0.21
C VAL A 72 12.81 -13.92 -1.12
N GLU A 73 12.79 -15.25 -1.13
CA GLU A 73 13.51 -16.13 -2.05
C GLU A 73 12.51 -16.89 -2.93
N GLY A 74 12.83 -17.07 -4.20
CA GLY A 74 11.99 -17.75 -5.17
C GLY A 74 12.57 -17.69 -6.58
N SER A 75 11.81 -18.19 -7.56
CA SER A 75 12.16 -18.03 -8.98
C SER A 75 12.07 -16.55 -9.40
N GLU A 76 12.78 -16.16 -10.47
CA GLU A 76 12.70 -14.79 -10.99
C GLU A 76 11.27 -14.41 -11.40
N GLU A 77 10.53 -15.35 -12.00
CA GLU A 77 9.14 -15.15 -12.42
C GLU A 77 8.20 -14.91 -11.22
N ASP A 78 8.35 -15.71 -10.15
CA ASP A 78 7.55 -15.56 -8.94
C ASP A 78 7.88 -14.24 -8.22
N LEU A 79 9.17 -13.90 -8.12
CA LEU A 79 9.62 -12.62 -7.54
C LEU A 79 9.12 -11.43 -8.36
N TYR A 80 9.13 -11.53 -9.69
CA TYR A 80 8.57 -10.49 -10.56
C TYR A 80 7.08 -10.28 -10.31
N THR A 81 6.32 -11.37 -10.15
CA THR A 81 4.88 -11.31 -9.82
C THR A 81 4.66 -10.61 -8.47
N LEU A 82 5.48 -10.91 -7.46
CA LEU A 82 5.41 -10.23 -6.16
C LEU A 82 5.74 -8.73 -6.27
N LYS A 83 6.76 -8.36 -7.06
CA LYS A 83 7.11 -6.96 -7.31
C LYS A 83 5.97 -6.19 -7.99
N LEU A 84 5.33 -6.79 -8.99
CA LEU A 84 4.16 -6.20 -9.65
C LEU A 84 3.03 -5.97 -8.67
N ARG A 85 2.69 -6.99 -7.87
CA ARG A 85 1.68 -6.85 -6.82
C ARG A 85 2.01 -5.72 -5.85
N ASN A 86 3.27 -5.60 -5.46
CA ASN A 86 3.72 -4.58 -4.54
C ASN A 86 3.60 -3.17 -5.12
N ALA A 87 3.93 -3.00 -6.41
CA ALA A 87 3.67 -1.75 -7.13
C ALA A 87 2.16 -1.44 -7.16
N THR A 88 1.32 -2.46 -7.39
CA THR A 88 -0.14 -2.30 -7.31
C THR A 88 -0.61 -1.90 -5.92
N PHE A 89 0.01 -2.39 -4.84
CA PHE A 89 -0.31 -1.93 -3.49
C PHE A 89 0.04 -0.47 -3.28
N GLY A 90 1.23 -0.04 -3.70
CA GLY A 90 1.63 1.37 -3.64
C GLY A 90 0.62 2.28 -4.36
N ASP A 91 0.23 1.92 -5.57
CA ASP A 91 -0.74 2.67 -6.37
C ASP A 91 -2.16 2.60 -5.78
N ALA A 92 -2.73 1.40 -5.64
CA ALA A 92 -4.13 1.23 -5.23
C ALA A 92 -4.39 1.69 -3.79
N MET A 93 -3.47 1.48 -2.85
CA MET A 93 -3.62 1.97 -1.48
C MET A 93 -3.33 3.47 -1.37
N GLY A 94 -2.53 4.02 -2.29
CA GLY A 94 -2.37 5.47 -2.48
C GLY A 94 -3.67 6.12 -2.98
N VAL A 95 -4.25 5.61 -4.07
CA VAL A 95 -5.38 6.23 -4.76
C VAL A 95 -6.74 5.87 -4.15
N PHE A 96 -7.04 4.59 -3.94
CA PHE A 96 -8.32 4.20 -3.34
C PHE A 96 -8.29 4.28 -1.81
N GLY A 97 -7.13 4.01 -1.19
CA GLY A 97 -6.98 4.17 0.26
C GLY A 97 -7.15 5.62 0.71
N SER A 98 -6.63 6.59 -0.05
CA SER A 98 -6.81 8.02 0.25
C SER A 98 -8.26 8.45 0.29
N GLN A 99 -9.10 7.86 -0.56
CA GLN A 99 -10.53 8.15 -0.61
C GLN A 99 -11.31 7.60 0.59
N LEU A 100 -10.67 6.87 1.50
CA LEU A 100 -11.25 6.38 2.75
C LEU A 100 -10.71 7.12 3.98
N ILE A 101 -9.84 8.12 3.78
CA ILE A 101 -9.18 8.87 4.85
C ILE A 101 -9.78 10.29 4.92
N PRO A 102 -10.52 10.64 5.99
CA PRO A 102 -11.28 11.90 6.05
C PRO A 102 -10.46 13.18 5.90
N TRP A 103 -9.21 13.17 6.35
CA TRP A 103 -8.30 14.32 6.30
C TRP A 103 -7.36 14.30 5.09
N HIS A 104 -7.52 13.37 4.16
CA HIS A 104 -6.69 13.30 2.97
C HIS A 104 -7.02 14.44 1.99
N VAL A 105 -6.01 14.95 1.27
CA VAL A 105 -6.15 16.09 0.35
C VAL A 105 -7.26 15.88 -0.70
N TYR A 106 -7.38 14.66 -1.26
CA TYR A 106 -8.48 14.34 -2.18
C TYR A 106 -9.88 14.50 -1.59
N ILE A 107 -10.10 14.07 -0.35
CA ILE A 107 -11.41 14.23 0.29
C ILE A 107 -11.69 15.69 0.57
N ALA A 108 -10.71 16.44 1.07
CA ALA A 108 -10.83 17.89 1.25
C ALA A 108 -11.16 18.60 -0.07
N PHE A 109 -10.50 18.21 -1.17
CA PHE A 109 -10.75 18.73 -2.51
C PHE A 109 -12.18 18.45 -2.98
N TYR A 110 -12.66 17.20 -2.85
CA TYR A 110 -14.03 16.86 -3.24
C TYR A 110 -15.08 17.57 -2.39
N VAL A 111 -14.89 17.67 -1.07
CA VAL A 111 -15.76 18.45 -0.17
C VAL A 111 -15.82 19.91 -0.62
N GLY A 112 -14.67 20.49 -1.01
CA GLY A 112 -14.60 21.85 -1.54
C GLY A 112 -15.44 22.04 -2.81
N ILE A 113 -15.31 21.13 -3.78
CA ILE A 113 -16.10 21.20 -5.02
C ILE A 113 -17.61 21.09 -4.72
N VAL A 114 -18.04 20.08 -3.97
CA VAL A 114 -19.48 19.86 -3.74
C VAL A 114 -20.12 20.96 -2.91
N SER A 115 -19.35 21.59 -2.00
CA SER A 115 -19.84 22.73 -1.22
C SER A 115 -20.09 23.98 -2.08
N ILE A 116 -19.34 24.14 -3.17
CA ILE A 116 -19.53 25.23 -4.14
C ILE A 116 -20.71 24.93 -5.08
N VAL A 117 -20.81 23.70 -5.56
CA VAL A 117 -21.86 23.29 -6.53
C VAL A 117 -23.23 23.14 -5.86
N TYR A 118 -23.27 22.65 -4.62
CA TYR A 118 -24.50 22.37 -3.87
C TYR A 118 -24.50 23.11 -2.52
N PRO A 119 -24.58 24.46 -2.52
CA PRO A 119 -24.34 25.28 -1.33
C PRO A 119 -25.42 25.15 -0.24
N LEU A 120 -26.55 24.51 -0.53
CA LEU A 120 -27.66 24.31 0.41
C LEU A 120 -27.36 23.22 1.46
N TYR A 121 -26.39 22.35 1.21
CA TYR A 121 -25.99 21.29 2.12
C TYR A 121 -24.53 21.47 2.58
N LYS A 122 -24.28 21.24 3.86
CA LYS A 122 -22.93 21.31 4.45
C LYS A 122 -22.26 19.95 4.38
N PHE A 123 -21.57 19.68 3.27
CA PHE A 123 -20.86 18.43 3.09
C PHE A 123 -19.75 18.24 4.12
N GLN A 124 -19.70 17.05 4.71
CA GLN A 124 -18.60 16.58 5.53
C GLN A 124 -17.78 15.52 4.75
N PRO A 125 -16.50 15.31 5.09
CA PRO A 125 -15.69 14.23 4.52
C PRO A 125 -16.39 12.87 4.49
N MET A 126 -17.10 12.53 5.57
CA MET A 126 -17.81 11.25 5.68
C MET A 126 -18.98 11.08 4.71
N ASP A 127 -19.57 12.18 4.23
CA ASP A 127 -20.63 12.13 3.22
C ASP A 127 -20.13 11.61 1.88
N ILE A 128 -18.84 11.84 1.58
CA ILE A 128 -18.20 11.34 0.37
C ILE A 128 -17.76 9.89 0.58
N ILE A 129 -17.09 9.62 1.71
CA ILE A 129 -16.53 8.31 2.01
C ILE A 129 -17.62 7.24 2.02
N ARG A 130 -18.76 7.49 2.70
CA ARG A 130 -19.86 6.51 2.85
C ARG A 130 -20.45 6.00 1.53
N TYR A 131 -20.32 6.76 0.45
CA TYR A 131 -20.84 6.40 -0.87
C TYR A 131 -19.75 5.98 -1.85
N ASN A 132 -18.49 5.97 -1.43
CA ASN A 132 -17.39 5.50 -2.26
C ASN A 132 -17.21 3.99 -2.18
N PHE A 133 -18.21 3.27 -2.71
CA PHE A 133 -18.23 1.81 -2.70
C PHE A 133 -17.05 1.19 -3.46
N ILE A 134 -16.60 1.85 -4.54
CA ILE A 134 -15.47 1.36 -5.33
C ILE A 134 -14.20 1.34 -4.47
N ALA A 135 -13.90 2.43 -3.76
CA ALA A 135 -12.75 2.48 -2.87
C ALA A 135 -12.84 1.45 -1.74
N MET A 136 -14.02 1.33 -1.10
CA MET A 136 -14.23 0.34 -0.05
C MET A 136 -14.00 -1.09 -0.55
N VAL A 137 -14.62 -1.46 -1.68
CA VAL A 137 -14.50 -2.79 -2.26
C VAL A 137 -13.07 -3.04 -2.72
N ALA A 138 -12.42 -2.09 -3.38
CA ALA A 138 -11.05 -2.25 -3.86
C ALA A 138 -10.06 -2.47 -2.72
N VAL A 139 -10.09 -1.62 -1.68
CA VAL A 139 -9.17 -1.71 -0.54
C VAL A 139 -9.42 -2.99 0.27
N VAL A 140 -10.68 -3.25 0.63
CA VAL A 140 -11.03 -4.42 1.45
C VAL A 140 -10.75 -5.71 0.70
N SER A 141 -11.12 -5.82 -0.58
CA SER A 141 -10.85 -7.01 -1.38
C SER A 141 -9.35 -7.26 -1.56
N MET A 142 -8.56 -6.24 -1.89
CA MET A 142 -7.11 -6.37 -2.02
C MET A 142 -6.46 -6.89 -0.74
N LEU A 143 -6.84 -6.35 0.42
CA LEU A 143 -6.30 -6.80 1.71
C LEU A 143 -6.76 -8.21 2.07
N THR A 144 -8.06 -8.48 2.01
CA THR A 144 -8.64 -9.75 2.45
C THR A 144 -8.26 -10.91 1.53
N LEU A 145 -8.30 -10.72 0.20
CA LEU A 145 -7.93 -11.75 -0.78
C LEU A 145 -6.44 -12.09 -0.67
N THR A 146 -5.57 -11.09 -0.44
CA THR A 146 -4.13 -11.30 -0.23
C THR A 146 -3.86 -12.11 1.03
N LEU A 147 -4.51 -11.76 2.15
CA LEU A 147 -4.29 -12.44 3.43
C LEU A 147 -4.82 -13.88 3.43
N THR A 148 -6.03 -14.08 2.88
CA THR A 148 -6.70 -15.38 2.84
C THR A 148 -6.16 -16.31 1.75
N GLY A 149 -5.51 -15.76 0.72
CA GLY A 149 -5.08 -16.51 -0.46
C GLY A 149 -6.25 -16.89 -1.38
N LEU A 150 -7.38 -16.17 -1.28
CA LEU A 150 -8.53 -16.32 -2.18
C LEU A 150 -8.29 -15.63 -3.53
N ASP A 151 -7.27 -14.78 -3.62
CA ASP A 151 -6.74 -14.19 -4.86
C ASP A 151 -6.46 -15.25 -5.94
N ARG A 152 -6.13 -16.49 -5.55
CA ARG A 152 -5.93 -17.63 -6.48
C ARG A 152 -7.14 -18.03 -7.32
N PHE A 153 -8.35 -17.68 -6.90
CA PHE A 153 -9.56 -17.99 -7.63
C PHE A 153 -9.86 -16.99 -8.75
N ILE A 154 -9.11 -15.88 -8.80
CA ILE A 154 -9.23 -14.87 -9.84
C ILE A 154 -8.10 -15.10 -10.86
N PRO A 155 -8.41 -15.33 -12.15
CA PRO A 155 -7.40 -15.53 -13.18
C PRO A 155 -6.37 -14.40 -13.20
N LEU A 156 -5.09 -14.75 -13.36
CA LEU A 156 -3.94 -13.81 -13.40
C LEU A 156 -3.70 -13.00 -12.12
N PHE A 157 -4.45 -13.28 -11.05
CA PHE A 157 -4.36 -12.53 -9.80
C PHE A 157 -3.72 -13.33 -8.66
N ALA A 158 -3.51 -14.64 -8.87
CA ALA A 158 -2.90 -15.53 -7.90
C ALA A 158 -1.48 -15.10 -7.54
N LEU A 159 -1.21 -14.91 -6.25
CA LEU A 159 0.16 -14.72 -5.77
C LEU A 159 0.90 -16.06 -5.64
N PRO A 160 2.20 -16.08 -5.94
CA PRO A 160 3.04 -17.23 -5.61
C PRO A 160 3.07 -17.39 -4.08
N ALA A 161 2.98 -18.63 -3.64
CA ALA A 161 2.95 -19.01 -2.23
C ALA A 161 3.94 -20.15 -1.95
N GLU A 162 4.17 -20.43 -0.68
CA GLU A 162 5.02 -21.53 -0.22
C GLU A 162 4.53 -22.88 -0.83
N PRO A 163 5.43 -23.74 -1.37
CA PRO A 163 6.89 -23.70 -1.24
C PRO A 163 7.63 -22.97 -2.38
N LYS A 164 6.95 -22.39 -3.38
CA LYS A 164 7.58 -21.76 -4.55
C LYS A 164 8.39 -20.52 -4.18
N VAL A 165 7.82 -19.72 -3.30
CA VAL A 165 8.46 -18.57 -2.66
C VAL A 165 8.54 -18.83 -1.16
N LYS A 166 9.60 -18.34 -0.52
CA LYS A 166 9.81 -18.49 0.92
C LYS A 166 10.40 -17.22 1.49
N LEU A 167 10.08 -16.94 2.75
CA LEU A 167 10.78 -15.90 3.49
C LEU A 167 12.22 -16.35 3.74
N ARG A 168 13.19 -15.45 3.57
CA ARG A 168 14.58 -15.71 3.92
C ARG A 168 14.67 -16.00 5.40
N LYS A 169 15.26 -17.14 5.75
CA LYS A 169 15.60 -17.42 7.14
C LYS A 169 16.61 -16.37 7.59
N SER A 170 16.33 -15.71 8.71
CA SER A 170 17.38 -14.96 9.39
C SER A 170 18.34 -15.99 9.92
N ASP A 171 19.56 -16.04 9.40
CA ASP A 171 20.67 -16.45 10.26
C ASP A 171 20.62 -15.48 11.46
N LYS A 172 20.63 -16.06 12.65
CA LYS A 172 20.47 -15.34 13.92
C LYS A 172 21.56 -14.29 14.11
#